data_AF-A0A524EXQ3-F1
#
_entry.id   AF-A0A524EXQ3-F1
#
_cell.length_a   1.000
_cell.length_b   1.000
_cell.length_c   1.000
_cell.angle_alpha   90.00
_cell.angle_beta   90.00
_cell.angle_gamma   90.00
#
_symmetry.space_group_name_H-M   'P 1'
#
loop_
_entity.id
_entity.type
_entity.pdbx_description
1 polymer ?
#
loop_
_entity_poly.entity_id
_entity_poly.type
_entity_poly.pdbx_seq_one_letter_code
_entity_poly.pdbx_strand_id
1 'polypeptide(L)'
;MEYFKKIFKESLIVVILSSIMGIFSGTFLAENDEVLYSFPIILLLLPSLNSLIGDISTILTSRLTSHLYIGTIPPKIKKSDKLVQDFYGLLITLILSIFALIIIGYSVGLITAVEIVNPFLIILLIIITIMILFAIMFIFLFISSILLFKLGKDPNNYLIPITTSLLDFLTPLTLILLLQIFI
;
A
#
# COMPACT_ATOMS: atom_id res chain seq x y z
N MET A 1 -28.18 -20.10 8.56
CA MET A 1 -26.94 -20.73 9.08
C MET A 1 -25.88 -20.97 8.01
N GLU A 2 -26.22 -21.40 6.79
CA GLU A 2 -25.23 -21.64 5.72
C GLU A 2 -24.48 -20.38 5.27
N TYR A 3 -25.18 -19.25 5.13
CA TYR A 3 -24.56 -17.97 4.78
C TYR A 3 -23.52 -17.52 5.81
N PHE A 4 -23.82 -17.68 7.10
CA PHE A 4 -22.87 -17.42 8.19
C PHE A 4 -21.63 -18.31 8.08
N LYS A 5 -21.79 -19.62 7.85
CA LYS A 5 -20.67 -20.55 7.68
C LYS A 5 -19.79 -20.19 6.47
N LYS A 6 -20.42 -19.73 5.38
CA LYS A 6 -19.71 -19.28 4.17
C LYS A 6 -18.85 -18.04 4.46
N ILE A 7 -19.45 -16.99 5.03
CA ILE A 7 -18.72 -15.77 5.41
C ILE A 7 -17.59 -16.12 6.37
N PHE A 8 -17.88 -16.90 7.41
CA PHE A 8 -16.89 -17.28 8.40
C PHE A 8 -15.69 -17.99 7.76
N LYS A 9 -15.93 -18.95 6.85
CA LYS A 9 -14.86 -19.67 6.15
C LYS A 9 -14.03 -18.75 5.24
N GLU A 10 -14.68 -17.87 4.48
CA GLU A 10 -14.00 -16.93 3.58
C GLU A 10 -13.18 -15.91 4.37
N SER A 11 -13.75 -15.29 5.40
CA SER A 11 -13.06 -14.36 6.29
C SER A 11 -11.89 -15.02 7.03
N LEU A 12 -12.06 -16.27 7.51
CA LEU A 12 -10.99 -17.00 8.19
C LEU A 12 -9.78 -17.20 7.28
N ILE A 13 -9.98 -17.55 6.01
CA ILE A 13 -8.90 -17.72 5.04
C ILE A 13 -8.15 -16.41 4.82
N VAL A 14 -8.89 -15.31 4.65
CA VAL A 14 -8.30 -13.98 4.47
C VAL A 14 -7.48 -13.57 5.71
N VAL A 15 -8.03 -13.76 6.91
CA VAL A 15 -7.35 -13.43 8.17
C VAL A 15 -6.09 -14.28 8.39
N ILE A 16 -6.13 -15.57 8.05
CA ILE A 16 -4.94 -16.43 8.16
C ILE A 16 -3.85 -15.95 7.21
N LEU A 17 -4.20 -15.64 5.97
CA LEU A 17 -3.24 -15.15 4.98
C LEU A 17 -2.64 -13.79 5.38
N SER A 18 -3.47 -12.85 5.84
CA SER A 18 -2.98 -11.54 6.31
C SER A 18 -2.12 -11.68 7.57
N SER A 19 -2.47 -12.59 8.48
CA SER A 19 -1.68 -12.86 9.68
C SER A 19 -0.30 -13.43 9.34
N ILE A 20 -0.22 -14.35 8.37
CA ILE A 20 1.07 -14.89 7.90
C ILE A 20 1.94 -13.77 7.32
N MET A 21 1.37 -12.91 6.46
CA MET A 21 2.10 -11.75 5.91
C MET A 21 2.54 -10.78 7.00
N GLY A 22 1.69 -10.54 8.00
CA GLY A 22 2.01 -9.73 9.17
C GLY A 22 3.16 -10.30 10.01
N ILE A 23 3.23 -11.62 10.17
CA ILE A 23 4.35 -12.29 10.84
C ILE A 23 5.64 -12.07 10.06
N PHE A 24 5.65 -12.23 8.74
CA PHE A 24 6.83 -11.95 7.92
C PHE A 24 7.27 -10.50 8.03
N SER A 25 6.32 -9.56 7.94
CA SER A 25 6.58 -8.12 8.07
C SER A 25 7.16 -7.76 9.45
N GLY A 26 6.54 -8.25 10.52
CA GLY A 26 7.00 -8.01 11.89
C GLY A 26 8.35 -8.66 12.18
N THR A 27 8.59 -9.87 11.68
CA THR A 27 9.89 -10.55 11.82
C THR A 27 10.99 -9.78 11.10
N PHE A 28 10.71 -9.33 9.87
CA PHE A 28 11.66 -8.53 9.10
C PHE A 28 11.98 -7.20 9.79
N LEU A 29 10.99 -6.53 10.37
CA LEU A 29 11.24 -5.33 11.18
C LEU A 29 12.07 -5.63 12.44
N ALA A 30 11.80 -6.76 13.11
CA ALA A 30 12.53 -7.17 14.31
C ALA A 30 14.01 -7.52 14.02
N GLU A 31 14.30 -8.13 12.87
CA GLU A 31 15.67 -8.42 12.43
C GLU A 31 16.47 -7.15 12.08
N ASN A 32 15.79 -6.01 11.88
CA ASN A 32 16.39 -4.73 11.52
C ASN A 32 16.13 -3.66 12.59
N ASP A 33 16.06 -4.07 13.85
CA ASP A 33 15.77 -3.20 14.99
C ASP A 33 16.84 -2.12 15.19
N GLU A 34 18.12 -2.40 14.90
CA GLU A 34 19.21 -1.42 14.93
C GLU A 34 18.92 -0.17 14.06
N VAL A 35 18.34 -0.36 12.87
CA VAL A 35 17.94 0.73 11.97
C VAL A 35 16.78 1.52 12.58
N LEU A 36 15.82 0.83 13.20
CA LEU A 36 14.66 1.44 13.85
C LEU A 36 15.04 2.23 15.09
N TYR A 37 16.02 1.77 15.87
CA TYR A 37 16.60 2.53 16.99
C TYR A 37 17.38 3.75 16.53
N SER A 38 18.04 3.66 15.37
CA SER A 38 18.77 4.80 14.78
C SER A 38 17.83 5.89 14.26
N PHE A 39 16.60 5.52 13.86
CA PHE A 39 15.59 6.45 13.33
C PHE A 39 14.20 6.20 13.94
N PRO A 40 13.98 6.52 15.23
CA PRO A 40 12.74 6.17 15.95
C PRO A 40 11.46 6.74 15.34
N ILE A 41 11.54 7.89 14.67
CA ILE A 41 10.40 8.52 13.97
C ILE A 41 9.79 7.60 12.91
N ILE A 42 10.55 6.64 12.37
CA ILE A 42 10.04 5.68 11.39
C ILE A 42 8.97 4.79 11.99
N LEU A 43 9.12 4.33 13.24
CA LEU A 43 8.12 3.53 13.93
C LEU A 43 6.79 4.27 14.09
N LEU A 44 6.85 5.59 14.26
CA LEU A 44 5.66 6.44 14.33
C LEU A 44 4.97 6.57 12.96
N LEU A 45 5.75 6.72 11.88
CA LEU A 45 5.23 6.97 10.55
C LEU A 45 4.76 5.69 9.84
N LEU A 46 5.40 4.55 10.08
CA LEU A 46 5.21 3.30 9.34
C LEU A 46 3.75 2.85 9.24
N PRO A 47 2.92 2.85 10.31
CA PRO A 47 1.51 2.49 10.20
C PRO A 47 0.72 3.38 9.24
N SER A 48 1.00 4.69 9.26
CA SER A 48 0.33 5.65 8.38
C SER A 48 0.80 5.53 6.92
N LEU A 49 2.07 5.18 6.70
CA LEU A 49 2.60 4.89 5.37
C LEU A 49 1.96 3.62 4.78
N ASN A 50 1.85 2.55 5.57
CA ASN A 50 1.16 1.32 5.16
C ASN A 50 -0.30 1.59 4.78
N SER A 51 -1.03 2.32 5.63
CA SER A 51 -2.43 2.70 5.34
C SER A 51 -2.53 3.49 4.05
N LEU A 52 -1.69 4.51 3.87
CA LEU A 52 -1.74 5.39 2.71
C LEU A 52 -1.63 4.63 1.38
N ILE A 53 -0.62 3.78 1.23
CA ILE A 53 -0.43 3.04 -0.02
C ILE A 53 -1.49 1.94 -0.21
N GLY A 54 -1.96 1.32 0.88
CA GLY A 54 -3.06 0.36 0.89
C GLY A 54 -4.37 0.98 0.41
N ASP A 55 -4.69 2.17 0.91
CA ASP A 55 -5.90 2.92 0.55
C ASP A 55 -5.87 3.35 -0.92
N ILE A 56 -4.74 3.87 -1.40
CA ILE A 56 -4.56 4.24 -2.81
C ILE A 56 -4.73 3.02 -3.74
N SER A 57 -4.19 1.88 -3.34
CA SER A 57 -4.33 0.60 -4.07
C SER A 57 -5.77 0.10 -4.08
N THR A 58 -6.49 0.28 -2.98
CA THR A 58 -7.91 -0.06 -2.86
C THR A 58 -8.79 0.84 -3.73
N ILE A 59 -8.52 2.15 -3.76
CA ILE A 59 -9.21 3.10 -4.64
C ILE A 59 -8.95 2.74 -6.10
N LEU A 60 -7.71 2.46 -6.49
CA LEU A 60 -7.37 2.06 -7.85
C LEU A 60 -8.13 0.80 -8.26
N THR A 61 -8.10 -0.24 -7.42
CA THR A 61 -8.81 -1.51 -7.68
C THR A 61 -10.30 -1.25 -7.89
N SER A 62 -10.92 -0.48 -6.99
CA SER A 62 -12.35 -0.15 -7.08
C SER A 62 -12.70 0.61 -8.36
N ARG A 63 -11.89 1.60 -8.74
CA ARG A 63 -12.07 2.36 -9.99
C ARG A 63 -11.92 1.49 -11.22
N LEU A 64 -10.88 0.65 -11.28
CA LEU A 64 -10.66 -0.29 -12.38
C LEU A 64 -11.84 -1.24 -12.54
N THR A 65 -12.32 -1.80 -11.43
CA THR A 65 -13.51 -2.66 -11.41
C THR A 65 -14.72 -1.93 -11.98
N SER A 66 -15.04 -0.73 -11.48
CA SER A 66 -16.14 0.07 -12.02
C SER A 66 -15.96 0.37 -13.52
N HIS A 67 -14.74 0.73 -13.94
CA HIS A 67 -14.46 1.03 -15.33
C HIS A 67 -14.66 -0.16 -16.27
N LEU A 68 -14.33 -1.37 -15.81
CA LEU A 68 -14.51 -2.62 -16.54
C LEU A 68 -16.00 -3.01 -16.65
N TYR A 69 -16.76 -2.88 -15.57
CA TYR A 69 -18.21 -3.17 -15.59
C TYR A 69 -19.02 -2.16 -16.41
N ILE A 70 -18.68 -0.87 -16.35
CA ILE A 70 -19.35 0.18 -17.14
C ILE A 70 -18.87 0.15 -18.61
N GLY A 71 -17.72 -0.48 -18.90
CA GLY A 71 -17.15 -0.57 -20.25
C GLY A 71 -16.37 0.67 -20.70
N THR A 72 -16.08 1.60 -19.79
CA THR A 72 -15.23 2.78 -20.05
C THR A 72 -13.75 2.44 -20.24
N ILE A 73 -13.27 1.32 -19.68
CA ILE A 73 -11.97 0.73 -19.98
C ILE A 73 -12.23 -0.65 -20.59
N PRO A 74 -11.68 -0.95 -21.78
CA PRO A 74 -11.86 -2.27 -22.36
C PRO A 74 -11.14 -3.32 -21.51
N PRO A 75 -11.64 -4.57 -21.45
CA PRO A 75 -10.96 -5.68 -20.76
C PRO A 75 -9.76 -6.19 -21.57
N LYS A 76 -8.82 -5.29 -21.88
CA LYS A 76 -7.58 -5.53 -22.63
C LYS A 76 -6.49 -4.67 -22.02
N ILE A 77 -5.27 -5.20 -21.96
CA ILE A 77 -4.10 -4.47 -21.45
C ILE A 77 -3.72 -3.43 -22.51
N LYS A 78 -4.40 -2.29 -22.46
CA LYS A 78 -4.19 -1.18 -23.38
C LYS A 78 -4.39 0.13 -22.61
N LYS A 79 -3.54 1.11 -22.89
CA LYS A 79 -3.71 2.48 -22.40
C LYS A 79 -5.09 3.02 -22.82
N SER A 80 -5.77 3.66 -21.89
CA SER A 80 -7.01 4.40 -22.13
C SER A 80 -6.91 5.77 -21.48
N ASP A 81 -7.64 6.75 -21.98
CA ASP A 81 -7.62 8.11 -21.41
C ASP A 81 -8.13 8.11 -19.97
N LYS A 82 -9.09 7.24 -19.66
CA LYS A 82 -9.59 7.04 -18.28
C LYS A 82 -8.51 6.49 -17.35
N LEU A 83 -7.72 5.52 -17.79
CA LEU A 83 -6.60 5.00 -17.00
C LEU A 83 -5.56 6.08 -16.72
N VAL A 84 -5.29 6.95 -17.70
CA VAL A 84 -4.36 8.08 -17.53
C VAL A 84 -4.92 9.10 -16.54
N GLN A 85 -6.22 9.43 -16.64
CA GLN A 85 -6.90 10.32 -15.67
C GLN A 85 -6.81 9.75 -14.25
N ASP A 86 -7.05 8.45 -14.08
CA ASP A 86 -6.92 7.78 -12.79
C ASP A 86 -5.49 7.81 -12.26
N PHE A 87 -4.49 7.56 -13.12
CA PHE A 87 -3.09 7.65 -12.73
C PHE A 87 -2.73 9.02 -12.17
N TYR A 88 -3.05 10.09 -12.89
CA TYR A 88 -2.74 11.45 -12.43
C TYR A 88 -3.56 11.86 -11.21
N GLY A 89 -4.85 11.48 -11.16
CA GLY A 89 -5.70 11.76 -10.00
C GLY A 89 -5.18 11.10 -8.73
N LEU A 90 -4.78 9.83 -8.83
CA LEU A 90 -4.19 9.09 -7.72
C LEU A 90 -2.80 9.62 -7.35
N LEU A 91 -1.97 9.97 -8.33
CA LEU A 91 -0.65 10.56 -8.08
C LEU A 91 -0.75 11.89 -7.33
N ILE A 92 -1.67 12.77 -7.73
CA ILE A 92 -1.91 14.04 -7.02
C ILE A 92 -2.40 13.78 -5.60
N THR A 93 -3.37 12.86 -5.44
CA THR A 93 -3.88 12.47 -4.12
C THR A 93 -2.76 11.95 -3.24
N LEU A 94 -1.92 11.06 -3.78
CA LEU A 94 -0.77 10.48 -3.10
C LEU A 94 0.23 11.55 -2.64
N ILE A 95 0.60 12.50 -3.52
CA ILE A 95 1.53 13.58 -3.19
C ILE A 95 0.96 14.45 -2.06
N LEU A 96 -0.32 14.84 -2.14
CA LEU A 96 -0.97 15.63 -1.10
C LEU A 96 -1.03 14.89 0.24
N SER A 97 -1.35 13.60 0.20
CA SER A 97 -1.41 12.75 1.39
C SER A 97 -0.04 12.52 2.02
N ILE A 98 1.02 12.33 1.23
CA ILE A 98 2.41 12.26 1.74
C ILE A 98 2.77 13.57 2.43
N PHE A 99 2.45 14.71 1.83
CA PHE A 99 2.74 16.02 2.41
C PHE A 99 2.02 16.21 3.76
N ALA A 100 0.73 15.86 3.81
CA ALA A 100 -0.05 15.88 5.04
C ALA A 100 0.52 14.92 6.11
N LEU A 101 0.88 13.71 5.71
CA LEU A 101 1.47 12.69 6.60
C LEU A 101 2.80 13.17 7.19
N ILE A 102 3.68 13.77 6.39
CA ILE A 102 4.95 14.32 6.86
C ILE A 102 4.69 15.45 7.88
N ILE A 103 3.83 16.42 7.54
CA ILE A 103 3.54 17.54 8.46
C ILE A 103 2.97 17.04 9.78
N ILE A 104 1.95 16.19 9.72
CA ILE A 104 1.27 15.69 10.92
C ILE A 104 2.21 14.78 11.71
N GLY A 105 2.88 13.85 11.05
CA GLY A 105 3.78 12.88 11.67
C GLY A 105 4.97 13.52 12.37
N TYR A 106 5.61 14.51 11.74
CA TYR A 106 6.70 15.25 12.38
C TYR A 106 6.19 16.15 13.52
N SER A 107 5.00 16.74 13.38
CA SER A 107 4.39 17.52 14.46
C SER A 107 4.10 16.64 15.69
N VAL A 108 3.56 15.44 15.48
CA VAL A 108 3.33 14.46 16.55
C VAL A 108 4.66 13.97 17.13
N GLY A 109 5.68 13.72 16.30
CA GLY A 109 7.02 13.35 16.74
C GLY A 109 7.62 14.40 17.70
N LEU A 110 7.47 15.69 17.39
CA LEU A 110 7.90 16.78 18.26
C LEU A 110 7.12 16.82 19.58
N ILE A 111 5.80 16.63 19.56
CA ILE A 111 4.94 16.62 20.76
C ILE A 111 5.26 15.44 21.68
N THR A 112 5.56 14.28 21.10
CA THR A 112 5.86 13.03 21.81
C THR A 112 7.33 12.90 22.19
N ALA A 113 8.14 13.91 21.90
CA ALA A 113 9.59 13.94 22.14
C ALA A 113 10.33 12.74 21.51
N VAL A 114 9.84 12.24 20.37
CA VAL A 114 10.53 11.23 19.57
C VAL A 114 11.76 11.86 18.93
N GLU A 115 12.90 11.15 18.98
CA GLU A 115 14.13 11.62 18.36
C GLU A 115 13.99 11.66 16.82
N ILE A 116 14.33 12.81 16.25
CA ILE A 116 14.27 13.05 14.81
C ILE A 116 15.69 13.21 14.28
N VAL A 117 16.25 12.11 13.78
CA VAL A 117 17.58 12.06 13.17
C VAL A 117 17.45 12.24 11.66
N ASN A 118 18.23 13.16 11.08
CA ASN A 118 18.30 13.42 9.64
C ASN A 118 16.92 13.49 8.92
N PRO A 119 16.08 14.50 9.25
CA PRO A 119 14.70 14.58 8.78
C PRO A 119 14.59 14.61 7.24
N PHE A 120 15.52 15.28 6.56
CA PHE A 120 15.52 15.38 5.10
C PHE A 120 15.74 14.02 4.42
N LEU A 121 16.67 13.22 4.95
CA LEU A 121 16.92 11.87 4.43
C LEU A 121 15.67 11.00 4.61
N ILE A 122 15.06 10.97 5.80
CA ILE A 122 13.86 10.16 6.05
C ILE A 122 12.72 10.57 5.12
N ILE A 123 12.46 11.86 4.97
CA ILE A 123 11.43 12.37 4.06
C ILE A 123 11.69 11.91 2.63
N LEU A 124 12.93 12.01 2.16
CA LEU A 124 13.33 11.56 0.82
C LEU A 124 13.08 10.05 0.66
N LEU A 125 13.49 9.23 1.61
CA LEU A 125 13.31 7.78 1.57
C LEU A 125 11.84 7.37 1.62
N ILE A 126 11.01 8.07 2.40
CA ILE A 126 9.55 7.87 2.41
C ILE A 126 8.95 8.16 1.03
N ILE A 127 9.31 9.29 0.41
CA ILE A 127 8.81 9.66 -0.91
C ILE A 127 9.23 8.61 -1.94
N ILE A 128 10.50 8.19 -1.95
CA ILE A 128 11.01 7.16 -2.86
C ILE A 128 10.27 5.84 -2.66
N THR A 129 10.12 5.39 -1.41
CA THR A 129 9.40 4.16 -1.05
C THR A 129 8.00 4.16 -1.62
N ILE A 130 7.23 5.22 -1.33
CA ILE A 130 5.84 5.30 -1.77
C ILE A 130 5.72 5.42 -3.29
N MET A 131 6.60 6.18 -3.95
CA MET A 131 6.57 6.32 -5.41
C MET A 131 6.89 5.00 -6.12
N ILE A 132 7.85 4.23 -5.61
CA ILE A 132 8.18 2.89 -6.14
C ILE A 132 6.96 1.97 -5.98
N LEU A 133 6.39 1.89 -4.77
CA LEU A 133 5.24 1.03 -4.51
C LEU A 133 4.02 1.44 -5.33
N PHE A 134 3.76 2.74 -5.47
CA PHE A 134 2.68 3.24 -6.31
C PHE A 134 2.85 2.81 -7.77
N ALA A 135 4.05 2.96 -8.35
CA ALA A 135 4.31 2.56 -9.73
C ALA A 135 4.11 1.05 -9.93
N ILE A 136 4.63 0.22 -9.02
CA ILE A 136 4.51 -1.24 -9.08
C ILE A 136 3.05 -1.66 -8.91
N MET A 137 2.36 -1.14 -7.88
CA MET A 137 0.96 -1.48 -7.60
C MET A 137 0.03 -1.01 -8.70
N PHE A 138 0.28 0.15 -9.32
CA PHE A 138 -0.54 0.64 -10.41
C PHE A 138 -0.56 -0.34 -11.59
N ILE A 139 0.62 -0.79 -12.01
CA ILE A 139 0.78 -1.76 -13.10
C ILE A 139 0.19 -3.12 -12.70
N PHE A 140 0.55 -3.60 -11.51
CA PHE A 140 0.11 -4.90 -10.99
C PHE A 140 -1.42 -4.97 -10.91
N LEU A 141 -2.07 -3.96 -10.33
CA LEU A 141 -3.53 -3.91 -10.17
C LEU A 141 -4.25 -3.75 -11.50
N PHE A 142 -3.71 -2.95 -12.43
CA PHE A 142 -4.30 -2.81 -13.76
C PHE A 142 -4.34 -4.14 -14.50
N ILE A 143 -3.21 -4.85 -14.57
CA ILE A 143 -3.11 -6.14 -15.24
C ILE A 143 -4.00 -7.17 -14.54
N SER A 144 -3.91 -7.27 -13.22
CA SER A 144 -4.64 -8.26 -12.44
C SER A 144 -6.15 -8.03 -12.49
N SER A 145 -6.60 -6.77 -12.51
CA SER A 145 -8.03 -6.45 -12.65
C SER A 145 -8.60 -6.92 -13.97
N ILE A 146 -7.87 -6.70 -15.07
CA ILE A 146 -8.28 -7.18 -16.40
C ILE A 146 -8.32 -8.71 -16.44
N LEU A 147 -7.32 -9.39 -15.86
CA LEU A 147 -7.26 -10.85 -15.84
C LEU A 147 -8.42 -11.45 -15.04
N LEU A 148 -8.67 -10.96 -13.83
CA LEU A 148 -9.76 -11.44 -12.99
C LEU A 148 -11.12 -11.19 -13.62
N PHE A 149 -11.32 -10.00 -14.21
CA PHE A 149 -12.55 -9.68 -14.91
C PHE A 149 -12.81 -10.62 -16.10
N LYS A 150 -11.78 -10.95 -16.88
CA LYS A 150 -11.88 -11.94 -17.96
C LYS A 150 -12.22 -13.35 -17.47
N LEU A 151 -11.82 -13.70 -16.25
CA LEU A 151 -12.17 -14.95 -15.59
C LEU A 151 -13.58 -14.93 -14.96
N GLY A 152 -14.35 -13.85 -15.14
CA GLY A 152 -15.68 -13.69 -14.55
C GLY A 152 -15.65 -13.47 -13.03
N LYS A 153 -14.49 -13.12 -12.47
CA LYS A 153 -14.32 -12.81 -11.04
C LYS A 153 -14.33 -11.30 -10.84
N ASP A 154 -15.01 -10.84 -9.79
CA ASP A 154 -14.96 -9.44 -9.37
C ASP A 154 -13.56 -9.12 -8.83
N PRO A 155 -12.77 -8.23 -9.47
CA PRO A 155 -11.45 -7.88 -8.99
C PRO A 155 -11.43 -7.34 -7.56
N ASN A 156 -12.48 -6.65 -7.09
CA ASN A 156 -12.53 -6.10 -5.73
C ASN A 156 -12.44 -7.21 -4.67
N ASN A 157 -13.13 -8.33 -4.89
CA ASN A 157 -13.19 -9.43 -3.94
C ASN A 157 -11.86 -10.16 -3.74
N TYR A 158 -10.95 -10.07 -4.72
CA TYR A 158 -9.66 -10.77 -4.68
C TYR A 158 -8.51 -9.81 -4.47
N LEU A 159 -8.47 -8.69 -5.20
CA LEU A 159 -7.30 -7.80 -5.20
C LEU A 159 -7.21 -6.97 -3.94
N ILE A 160 -8.31 -6.47 -3.37
CA ILE A 160 -8.24 -5.62 -2.16
C ILE A 160 -7.60 -6.37 -0.98
N PRO A 161 -8.04 -7.60 -0.62
CA PRO A 161 -7.41 -8.33 0.48
C PRO A 161 -5.96 -8.76 0.19
N ILE A 162 -5.65 -9.08 -1.08
CA ILE A 162 -4.30 -9.48 -1.48
C ILE A 162 -3.35 -8.29 -1.43
N THR A 163 -3.73 -7.13 -1.96
CA THR A 163 -2.84 -5.97 -2.03
C THR A 163 -2.61 -5.34 -0.67
N THR A 164 -3.62 -5.25 0.18
CA THR A 164 -3.46 -4.79 1.57
C THR A 164 -2.45 -5.66 2.32
N SER A 165 -2.63 -6.99 2.31
CA SER A 165 -1.69 -7.93 2.93
C SER A 165 -0.28 -7.85 2.33
N LEU A 166 -0.17 -7.66 1.01
CA LEU A 166 1.10 -7.53 0.33
C LEU A 166 1.81 -6.22 0.71
N LEU A 167 1.09 -5.12 0.82
CA LEU A 167 1.63 -3.81 1.16
C LEU A 167 2.02 -3.69 2.63
N ASP A 168 1.35 -4.41 3.52
CA ASP A 168 1.75 -4.55 4.92
C ASP A 168 3.15 -5.15 5.06
N PHE A 169 3.57 -5.97 4.08
CA PHE A 169 4.92 -6.51 4.00
C PHE A 169 5.87 -5.65 3.14
N LEU A 170 5.45 -5.26 1.94
CA LEU A 170 6.32 -4.54 0.99
C LEU A 170 6.72 -3.14 1.46
N THR A 171 5.86 -2.45 2.21
CA THR A 171 6.15 -1.10 2.69
C THR A 171 7.31 -1.06 3.68
N PRO A 172 7.27 -1.81 4.81
CA PRO A 172 8.42 -1.91 5.71
C PRO A 172 9.64 -2.49 5.01
N LEU A 173 9.47 -3.52 4.16
CA LEU A 173 10.57 -4.13 3.41
C LEU A 173 11.32 -3.08 2.56
N THR A 174 10.59 -2.33 1.74
CA THR A 174 11.18 -1.35 0.82
C THR A 174 11.82 -0.20 1.58
N LEU A 175 11.18 0.29 2.65
CA LEU A 175 11.70 1.39 3.45
C LEU A 175 13.02 1.01 4.14
N ILE A 176 13.07 -0.16 4.78
CA ILE A 176 14.29 -0.64 5.47
C ILE A 176 15.41 -0.92 4.49
N LEU A 177 15.13 -1.55 3.35
CA LEU A 177 16.15 -1.77 2.31
C LEU A 177 16.74 -0.45 1.82
N LEU A 178 15.90 0.57 1.61
CA LEU A 178 16.39 1.90 1.23
C LEU A 178 17.20 2.55 2.35
N LEU A 179 16.82 2.40 3.62
CA LEU A 179 17.63 2.89 4.74
C LEU A 179 19.02 2.23 4.75
N GLN A 180 19.09 0.91 4.60
CA GLN A 180 20.36 0.17 4.58
C GLN A 180 21.28 0.54 3.41
N ILE A 181 20.72 0.99 2.28
CA ILE A 181 21.52 1.39 1.11
C ILE A 181 22.09 2.80 1.28
N PHE A 182 21.36 3.69 1.96
CA PHE A 182 21.69 5.11 2.06
C PHE A 182 22.38 5.51 3.38
N ILE A 183 22.51 4.58 4.33
CA ILE A 183 23.19 4.72 5.63
C ILE A 183 24.38 3.78 5.66
#